data_AF-A0AA41CH77-F1
#
_entry.id   AF-A0AA41CH77-F1
#
_cell.length_a   1.000
_cell.length_b   1.000
_cell.length_c   1.000
_cell.angle_alpha   90.00
_cell.angle_beta   90.00
_cell.angle_gamma   90.00
#
_symmetry.space_group_name_H-M   'P 1'
#
loop_
_entity.id
_entity.type
_entity.pdbx_description
1 polymer ?
#
loop_
_entity_poly.entity_id
_entity_poly.type
_entity_poly.pdbx_seq_one_letter_code
_entity_poly.pdbx_strand_id
1 'polypeptide(L)'
;MYRWVSRFISYRTFYLWRARFYYYTRNLDRWVQFTLLCLVGMVLVLWYHWRVASVPPPRVHPEAAAVRVENITQEAIHRIVLVRHGGPTPGEPFTTPEDVRAGTLRTLRVRQLLDSERVWQLKAHMLADMAAYIEATGSCFPFPCWQVSHRLELMRAAEAENAAINRGLEPVLEVPLDRMPNLNGGERARIQTAWSDPFGDVYNQTWLLGDLQNMHARMMMAYPQRVGAPWLMRLLGDETEEQHHDVW
;
A
#
# COMPACT_ATOMS: atom_id res chain seq x y z
N MET A 1 44.11 6.22 34.88
CA MET A 1 42.83 5.47 34.94
C MET A 1 41.93 5.89 36.11
N TYR A 2 42.33 5.81 37.39
CA TYR A 2 41.45 6.21 38.52
C TYR A 2 41.01 7.68 38.48
N ARG A 3 41.87 8.59 37.97
CA ARG A 3 41.57 10.02 37.81
C ARG A 3 40.23 10.30 37.11
N TRP A 4 39.84 9.47 36.14
CA TRP A 4 38.61 9.64 35.35
C TRP A 4 37.33 9.22 36.12
N VAL A 5 37.44 8.28 37.07
CA VAL A 5 36.31 7.73 37.85
C VAL A 5 36.29 8.26 39.30
N SER A 6 37.29 9.07 39.68
CA SER A 6 37.49 9.59 41.04
C SER A 6 36.32 10.42 41.59
N ARG A 7 35.46 10.93 40.71
CA ARG A 7 34.25 11.69 41.06
C ARG A 7 33.09 10.80 41.52
N PHE A 8 33.08 9.52 41.15
CA PHE A 8 31.96 8.61 41.37
C PHE A 8 32.26 7.47 42.35
N ILE A 9 33.53 7.08 42.49
CA ILE A 9 33.94 5.92 43.28
C ILE A 9 35.20 6.25 44.07
N SER A 10 35.23 5.89 45.35
CA SER A 10 36.38 6.11 46.21
C SER A 10 37.57 5.21 45.83
N TYR A 11 38.78 5.65 46.16
CA TYR A 11 40.04 5.03 45.73
C TYR A 11 40.11 3.56 46.12
N ARG A 12 39.74 3.25 47.37
CA ARG A 12 39.73 1.90 47.91
C ARG A 12 38.73 1.01 47.17
N THR A 13 37.53 1.52 46.89
CA THR A 13 36.49 0.77 46.20
C THR A 13 36.86 0.50 44.75
N PHE A 14 37.49 1.45 44.05
CA PHE A 14 37.95 1.26 42.68
C PHE A 14 39.00 0.15 42.55
N TYR A 15 40.00 0.13 43.42
CA TYR A 15 41.06 -0.89 43.36
C TYR A 15 40.57 -2.26 43.83
N LEU A 16 39.64 -2.32 44.80
CA LEU A 16 38.97 -3.58 45.17
C LEU A 16 38.13 -4.13 44.02
N TRP A 17 37.36 -3.29 43.34
CA TRP A 17 36.57 -3.69 42.17
C TRP A 17 37.47 -4.17 41.03
N ARG A 18 38.56 -3.45 40.76
CA ARG A 18 39.55 -3.83 39.75
C ARG A 18 40.20 -5.16 40.09
N ALA A 19 40.59 -5.39 41.33
CA ALA A 19 41.19 -6.65 41.77
C ALA A 19 40.18 -7.82 41.66
N ARG A 20 38.92 -7.57 42.06
CA ARG A 20 37.85 -8.56 41.97
C ARG A 20 37.49 -8.87 40.51
N PHE A 21 37.46 -7.86 39.66
CA PHE A 21 37.30 -8.01 38.21
C PHE A 21 38.43 -8.84 37.62
N TYR A 22 39.70 -8.50 37.90
CA TYR A 22 40.85 -9.28 37.43
C TYR A 22 40.84 -10.73 37.94
N TYR A 23 40.38 -10.98 39.17
CA TYR A 23 40.23 -12.31 39.73
C TYR A 23 39.16 -13.13 38.98
N TYR A 24 37.98 -12.54 38.73
CA TYR A 24 36.93 -13.19 37.95
C TYR A 24 37.32 -13.40 36.48
N THR A 25 37.98 -12.43 35.84
CA THR A 25 38.41 -12.56 34.44
C THR A 25 39.59 -13.51 34.27
N ARG A 26 40.40 -13.74 35.30
CA ARG A 26 41.50 -14.71 35.26
C ARG A 26 41.02 -16.15 35.38
N ASN A 27 39.86 -16.37 36.00
CA ASN A 27 39.18 -17.67 36.09
C ASN A 27 38.05 -17.85 35.07
N LEU A 28 37.93 -16.95 34.09
CA LEU A 28 37.01 -17.13 32.97
C LEU A 28 37.58 -18.21 32.04
N ASP A 29 37.18 -19.45 32.33
CA ASP A 29 37.51 -20.61 31.52
C ASP A 29 36.90 -20.48 30.12
N ARG A 30 37.60 -20.99 29.10
CA ARG A 30 37.13 -21.03 27.71
C ARG A 30 35.77 -21.73 27.60
N TRP A 31 35.53 -22.71 28.47
CA TRP A 31 34.24 -23.40 28.61
C TRP A 31 33.09 -22.48 29.01
N VAL A 32 33.31 -21.51 29.90
CA VAL A 32 32.29 -20.53 30.31
C VAL A 32 31.98 -19.57 29.17
N GLN A 33 32.98 -19.16 28.39
CA GLN A 33 32.76 -18.34 27.20
C GLN A 33 32.00 -19.10 26.11
N PHE A 34 32.33 -20.37 25.89
CA PHE A 34 31.66 -21.23 24.92
C PHE A 34 30.19 -21.46 25.28
N THR A 35 29.91 -21.79 26.55
CA THR A 35 28.52 -21.98 27.03
C THR A 35 27.70 -20.69 26.93
N LEU A 36 28.29 -19.53 27.23
CA LEU A 36 27.63 -18.23 27.08
C LEU A 36 27.35 -17.92 25.60
N LEU A 37 28.28 -18.22 24.69
CA LEU A 37 28.06 -18.12 23.25
C LEU A 37 26.92 -19.03 22.77
N CYS A 38 26.87 -20.29 23.23
CA CYS A 38 25.79 -21.21 22.90
C CYS A 38 24.43 -20.71 23.41
N LEU A 39 24.37 -20.15 24.62
CA LEU A 39 23.16 -19.55 25.18
C LEU A 39 22.68 -18.34 24.38
N VAL A 40 23.59 -17.44 24.02
CA VAL A 40 23.28 -16.28 23.16
C VAL A 40 22.79 -16.76 21.79
N GLY A 41 23.43 -17.77 21.21
CA GLY A 41 22.99 -18.39 19.96
C GLY A 41 21.57 -18.97 20.05
N MET A 42 21.27 -19.73 21.10
CA MET A 42 19.93 -20.27 21.36
C MET A 42 18.88 -19.17 21.51
N VAL A 43 19.19 -18.11 22.26
CA VAL A 43 18.28 -16.97 22.44
C VAL A 43 18.02 -16.27 21.10
N LEU A 44 19.04 -16.07 20.27
CA LEU A 44 18.89 -15.49 18.93
C LEU A 44 18.04 -16.37 18.01
N VAL A 45 18.23 -17.69 18.04
CA VAL A 45 17.44 -18.66 17.27
C VAL A 45 15.98 -18.66 17.74
N LEU A 46 15.73 -18.68 19.06
CA LEU A 46 14.38 -18.60 19.62
C LEU A 46 13.71 -17.27 19.30
N TRP A 47 14.43 -16.15 19.40
CA TRP A 47 13.94 -14.84 19.02
C TRP A 47 13.57 -14.79 17.53
N TYR A 48 14.42 -15.37 16.67
CA TYR A 48 14.15 -15.48 15.24
C TYR A 48 12.92 -16.34 14.96
N HIS A 49 12.81 -17.52 15.57
CA HIS A 49 11.64 -18.39 15.44
C HIS A 49 10.37 -17.74 15.95
N TRP A 50 10.43 -17.05 17.09
CA TRP A 50 9.29 -16.32 17.63
C TRP A 50 8.84 -15.23 16.66
N ARG A 51 9.77 -14.43 16.12
CA ARG A 51 9.48 -13.40 15.10
C ARG A 51 8.83 -13.98 13.84
N VAL A 52 9.22 -15.20 13.43
CA VAL A 52 8.65 -15.88 12.26
C VAL A 52 7.29 -16.51 12.57
N ALA A 53 7.06 -16.99 13.79
CA ALA A 53 5.81 -17.63 14.21
C ALA A 53 4.72 -16.64 14.63
N SER A 54 5.08 -15.48 15.20
CA SER A 54 4.15 -14.48 15.72
C SER A 54 3.73 -13.43 14.67
N VAL A 55 3.46 -13.88 13.45
CA VAL A 55 3.13 -12.98 12.35
C VAL A 55 1.62 -12.74 12.32
N PRO A 56 1.15 -11.48 12.34
CA PRO A 56 -0.27 -11.20 12.29
C PRO A 56 -0.86 -11.68 10.96
N PRO A 57 -2.06 -12.29 10.99
CA PRO A 57 -2.77 -12.63 9.76
C PRO A 57 -3.01 -11.37 8.93
N PRO A 58 -3.08 -11.47 7.59
CA PRO A 58 -3.39 -10.32 6.75
C PRO A 58 -4.74 -9.73 7.15
N ARG A 59 -4.85 -8.40 7.13
CA ARG A 59 -6.09 -7.69 7.48
C ARG A 59 -7.20 -8.00 6.48
N VAL A 60 -6.83 -8.22 5.21
CA VAL A 60 -7.76 -8.65 4.16
C VAL A 60 -7.19 -9.87 3.45
N HIS A 61 -8.00 -10.94 3.37
CA HIS A 61 -7.63 -12.12 2.60
C HIS A 61 -7.53 -11.79 1.10
N PRO A 62 -6.52 -12.28 0.35
CA PRO A 62 -6.30 -11.90 -1.04
C PRO A 62 -7.49 -12.22 -1.97
N GLU A 63 -8.17 -13.34 -1.73
CA GLU A 63 -9.39 -13.71 -2.47
C GLU A 63 -10.57 -12.78 -2.15
N ALA A 64 -10.70 -12.38 -0.88
CA ALA A 64 -11.74 -11.43 -0.48
C ALA A 64 -11.45 -10.03 -1.05
N ALA A 65 -10.18 -9.63 -1.16
CA ALA A 65 -9.80 -8.41 -1.86
C ALA A 65 -10.15 -8.48 -3.35
N ALA A 66 -9.86 -9.61 -4.02
CA ALA A 66 -10.18 -9.82 -5.44
C ALA A 66 -11.67 -9.64 -5.71
N VAL A 67 -12.53 -10.32 -4.94
CA VAL A 67 -13.99 -10.21 -5.09
C VAL A 67 -14.49 -8.79 -4.83
N ARG A 68 -13.92 -8.09 -3.84
CA ARG A 68 -14.31 -6.71 -3.54
C ARG A 68 -13.91 -5.76 -4.67
N VAL A 69 -12.70 -5.89 -5.22
CA VAL A 69 -12.24 -5.08 -6.34
C VAL A 69 -13.08 -5.34 -7.59
N GLU A 70 -13.40 -6.59 -7.89
CA GLU A 70 -14.28 -6.94 -9.02
C GLU A 70 -15.70 -6.39 -8.84
N ASN A 71 -16.24 -6.40 -7.63
CA ASN A 71 -17.54 -5.77 -7.36
C ASN A 71 -17.46 -4.24 -7.57
N ILE A 72 -16.38 -3.60 -7.10
CA ILE A 72 -16.18 -2.15 -7.30
C ILE A 72 -16.06 -1.81 -8.78
N THR A 73 -15.33 -2.60 -9.57
CA THR A 73 -15.16 -2.38 -11.01
C THR A 73 -16.48 -2.55 -11.76
N GLN A 74 -17.24 -3.61 -11.46
CA GLN A 74 -18.56 -3.85 -12.05
C GLN A 74 -19.55 -2.74 -11.69
N GLU A 75 -19.60 -2.31 -10.43
CA GLU A 75 -20.45 -1.21 -9.99
C GLU A 75 -20.05 0.12 -10.65
N ALA A 76 -18.75 0.37 -10.84
CA ALA A 76 -18.27 1.56 -11.55
C ALA A 76 -18.75 1.56 -13.01
N ILE A 77 -18.55 0.44 -13.73
CA ILE A 77 -19.00 0.27 -15.11
C ILE A 77 -20.53 0.42 -15.19
N HIS A 78 -21.26 -0.21 -14.28
CA HIS A 78 -22.71 -0.13 -14.22
C HIS A 78 -23.19 1.32 -14.08
N ARG A 79 -22.63 2.09 -13.14
CA ARG A 79 -22.97 3.51 -12.96
C ARG A 79 -22.61 4.35 -14.17
N ILE A 80 -21.45 4.12 -14.80
CA ILE A 80 -21.05 4.82 -16.03
C ILE A 80 -22.09 4.60 -17.14
N VAL A 81 -22.50 3.34 -17.35
CA VAL A 81 -23.53 2.99 -18.33
C VAL A 81 -24.86 3.67 -18.01
N LEU A 82 -25.26 3.68 -16.73
CA LEU A 82 -26.47 4.39 -16.29
C LEU A 82 -26.40 5.90 -16.53
N VAL A 83 -25.23 6.53 -16.40
CA VAL A 83 -25.09 7.95 -16.73
C VAL A 83 -25.26 8.16 -18.23
N ARG A 84 -24.54 7.39 -19.05
CA ARG A 84 -24.59 7.50 -20.52
C ARG A 84 -25.99 7.25 -21.10
N HIS A 85 -26.81 6.43 -20.44
CA HIS A 85 -28.16 6.09 -20.89
C HIS A 85 -29.27 6.78 -20.09
N GLY A 86 -28.94 7.59 -19.08
CA GLY A 86 -29.91 8.16 -18.15
C GLY A 86 -30.57 9.48 -18.59
N GLY A 87 -30.31 9.96 -19.80
CA GLY A 87 -30.76 11.27 -20.27
C GLY A 87 -31.89 11.25 -21.31
N PRO A 88 -32.15 12.39 -21.96
CA PRO A 88 -32.84 12.45 -23.24
C PRO A 88 -32.03 11.72 -24.33
N THR A 89 -32.39 11.91 -25.60
CA THR A 89 -31.79 11.21 -26.75
C THR A 89 -30.26 11.09 -26.64
N PRO A 90 -29.70 9.87 -26.76
CA PRO A 90 -28.26 9.65 -26.64
C PRO A 90 -27.45 10.60 -27.53
N GLY A 91 -26.45 11.27 -26.94
CA GLY A 91 -25.54 12.18 -27.65
C GLY A 91 -26.04 13.62 -27.80
N GLU A 92 -27.30 13.93 -27.50
CA GLU A 92 -27.81 15.31 -27.53
C GLU A 92 -27.34 16.11 -26.30
N PRO A 93 -27.05 17.42 -26.47
CA PRO A 93 -26.68 18.28 -25.35
C PRO A 93 -27.87 18.56 -24.44
N PHE A 94 -27.60 18.68 -23.14
CA PHE A 94 -28.61 19.09 -22.17
C PHE A 94 -29.05 20.54 -22.44
N THR A 95 -30.37 20.75 -22.53
CA THR A 95 -30.96 22.05 -22.86
C THR A 95 -31.57 22.75 -21.65
N THR A 96 -31.83 22.02 -20.56
CA THR A 96 -32.40 22.57 -19.33
C THR A 96 -31.37 22.58 -18.19
N PRO A 97 -31.46 23.57 -17.27
CA PRO A 97 -30.61 23.61 -16.07
C PRO A 97 -30.82 22.39 -15.15
N GLU A 98 -32.03 21.83 -15.13
CA GLU A 98 -32.37 20.62 -14.37
C GLU A 98 -31.62 19.40 -14.90
N ASP A 99 -31.59 19.21 -16.22
CA ASP A 99 -30.88 18.11 -16.87
C ASP A 99 -29.38 18.19 -16.63
N VAL A 100 -28.80 19.39 -16.74
CA VAL A 100 -27.37 19.62 -16.47
C VAL A 100 -27.03 19.29 -15.01
N ARG A 101 -27.84 19.76 -14.05
CA ARG A 101 -27.62 19.45 -12.63
C ARG A 101 -27.76 17.96 -12.38
N ALA A 102 -28.79 17.31 -12.93
CA ALA A 102 -29.00 15.87 -12.79
C ALA A 102 -27.89 15.03 -13.43
N GLY A 103 -27.38 15.46 -14.59
CA GLY A 103 -26.22 14.87 -15.27
C GLY A 103 -24.96 15.01 -14.41
N THR A 104 -24.69 16.21 -13.91
CA THR A 104 -23.54 16.49 -13.03
C THR A 104 -23.59 15.68 -11.73
N LEU A 105 -24.76 15.58 -11.09
CA LEU A 105 -24.91 14.76 -9.88
C LEU A 105 -24.63 13.28 -10.17
N ARG A 106 -25.06 12.78 -11.33
CA ARG A 106 -24.81 11.40 -11.74
C ARG A 106 -23.34 11.15 -12.03
N THR A 107 -22.66 12.05 -12.76
CA THR A 107 -21.22 11.92 -13.04
C THR A 107 -20.40 11.99 -11.76
N LEU A 108 -20.74 12.87 -10.81
CA LEU A 108 -20.10 12.94 -9.50
C LEU A 108 -20.32 11.66 -8.67
N ARG A 109 -21.53 11.09 -8.69
CA ARG A 109 -21.83 9.82 -7.98
C ARG A 109 -21.06 8.62 -8.51
N VAL A 110 -20.68 8.61 -9.79
CA VAL A 110 -19.77 7.61 -10.35
C VAL A 110 -18.41 7.73 -9.65
N ARG A 111 -17.84 8.94 -9.61
CA ARG A 111 -16.53 9.23 -9.01
C ARG A 111 -16.47 8.98 -7.51
N GLN A 112 -17.55 9.35 -6.80
CA GLN A 112 -17.71 9.10 -5.36
C GLN A 112 -17.71 7.62 -4.98
N LEU A 113 -17.98 6.70 -5.92
CA LEU A 113 -17.87 5.26 -5.65
C LEU A 113 -16.45 4.90 -5.16
N LEU A 114 -15.44 5.46 -5.83
CA LEU A 114 -14.03 5.20 -5.56
C LEU A 114 -13.51 5.96 -4.34
N ASP A 115 -14.20 7.04 -3.95
CA ASP A 115 -13.96 7.79 -2.72
C ASP A 115 -14.76 7.27 -1.52
N SER A 116 -15.51 6.17 -1.68
CA SER A 116 -16.28 5.60 -0.58
C SER A 116 -15.37 5.05 0.54
N GLU A 117 -15.84 5.17 1.79
CA GLU A 117 -15.11 4.69 2.97
C GLU A 117 -14.66 3.23 2.83
N ARG A 118 -15.50 2.38 2.23
CA ARG A 118 -15.19 0.96 2.00
C ARG A 118 -14.02 0.75 1.04
N VAL A 119 -13.94 1.53 -0.03
CA VAL A 119 -12.84 1.46 -1.01
C VAL A 119 -11.55 1.97 -0.37
N TRP A 120 -11.62 3.08 0.36
CA TRP A 120 -10.49 3.60 1.14
C TRP A 120 -9.97 2.59 2.16
N GLN A 121 -10.86 1.96 2.91
CA GLN A 121 -10.50 0.96 3.89
C GLN A 121 -9.86 -0.27 3.24
N LEU A 122 -10.38 -0.72 2.09
CA LEU A 122 -9.81 -1.83 1.33
C LEU A 122 -8.39 -1.50 0.84
N LYS A 123 -8.19 -0.32 0.23
CA LYS A 123 -6.86 0.17 -0.18
C LYS A 123 -5.90 0.21 1.01
N ALA A 124 -6.33 0.81 2.12
CA ALA A 124 -5.53 0.95 3.33
C ALA A 124 -5.11 -0.42 3.89
N HIS A 125 -6.02 -1.39 3.95
CA HIS A 125 -5.71 -2.73 4.42
C HIS A 125 -4.72 -3.45 3.51
N MET A 126 -4.92 -3.42 2.19
CA MET A 126 -3.98 -4.04 1.24
C MET A 126 -2.59 -3.42 1.35
N LEU A 127 -2.51 -2.09 1.40
CA LEU A 127 -1.24 -1.37 1.56
C LEU A 127 -0.56 -1.67 2.90
N ALA A 128 -1.33 -1.74 3.99
CA ALA A 128 -0.80 -2.05 5.31
C ALA A 128 -0.30 -3.50 5.41
N ASP A 129 -0.92 -4.43 4.70
CA ASP A 129 -0.45 -5.83 4.61
C ASP A 129 0.83 -5.94 3.77
N MET A 130 0.89 -5.23 2.64
CA MET A 130 2.11 -5.13 1.82
C MET A 130 3.26 -4.48 2.59
N ALA A 131 2.99 -3.41 3.35
CA ALA A 131 3.99 -2.75 4.18
C ALA A 131 4.53 -3.69 5.27
N ALA A 132 3.66 -4.44 5.95
CA ALA A 132 4.06 -5.43 6.94
C ALA A 132 4.90 -6.57 6.32
N TYR A 133 4.59 -6.97 5.09
CA TYR A 133 5.41 -7.92 4.34
C TYR A 133 6.81 -7.38 4.02
N ILE A 134 6.90 -6.14 3.53
CA ILE A 134 8.18 -5.51 3.21
C ILE A 134 9.02 -5.33 4.47
N GLU A 135 8.41 -4.88 5.58
CA GLU A 135 9.09 -4.74 6.87
C GLU A 135 9.61 -6.09 7.40
N ALA A 136 8.83 -7.15 7.22
CA ALA A 136 9.20 -8.47 7.70
C ALA A 136 10.24 -9.19 6.84
N THR A 137 10.21 -9.02 5.51
CA THR A 137 11.12 -9.70 4.58
C THR A 137 12.32 -8.85 4.18
N GLY A 138 12.26 -7.54 4.38
CA GLY A 138 13.25 -6.59 3.87
C GLY A 138 13.25 -6.48 2.34
N SER A 139 12.19 -6.93 1.66
CA SER A 139 12.13 -6.96 0.19
C SER A 139 10.71 -6.74 -0.35
N CYS A 140 10.62 -6.33 -1.62
CA CYS A 140 9.35 -6.18 -2.33
C CYS A 140 8.98 -7.38 -3.22
N PHE A 141 9.69 -8.50 -3.08
CA PHE A 141 9.50 -9.70 -3.90
C PHE A 141 8.02 -10.14 -3.93
N PRO A 142 7.45 -10.54 -5.08
CA PRO A 142 8.10 -10.82 -6.37
C PRO A 142 8.33 -9.60 -7.26
N PHE A 143 8.04 -8.39 -6.78
CA PHE A 143 8.20 -7.17 -7.56
C PHE A 143 9.49 -6.44 -7.19
N PRO A 144 10.12 -5.73 -8.13
CA PRO A 144 11.15 -4.78 -7.79
C PRO A 144 10.54 -3.60 -7.01
N CYS A 145 11.25 -3.10 -5.99
CA CYS A 145 10.70 -2.06 -5.11
C CYS A 145 10.37 -0.75 -5.84
N TRP A 146 11.10 -0.40 -6.90
CA TRP A 146 10.79 0.78 -7.72
C TRP A 146 9.42 0.67 -8.41
N GLN A 147 9.02 -0.55 -8.81
CA GLN A 147 7.72 -0.77 -9.43
C GLN A 147 6.60 -0.59 -8.41
N VAL A 148 6.79 -1.07 -7.19
CA VAL A 148 5.82 -0.86 -6.10
C VAL A 148 5.67 0.63 -5.80
N SER A 149 6.77 1.37 -5.63
CA SER A 149 6.70 2.81 -5.37
C SER A 149 6.04 3.57 -6.52
N HIS A 150 6.40 3.24 -7.77
CA HIS A 150 5.83 3.88 -8.95
C HIS A 150 4.31 3.64 -9.06
N ARG A 151 3.84 2.43 -8.78
CA ARG A 151 2.40 2.12 -8.79
C ARG A 151 1.64 2.92 -7.72
N LEU A 152 2.25 3.13 -6.55
CA LEU A 152 1.66 3.97 -5.50
C LEU A 152 1.62 5.46 -5.90
N GLU A 153 2.62 5.94 -6.62
CA GLU A 153 2.62 7.30 -7.17
C GLU A 153 1.50 7.48 -8.20
N LEU A 154 1.33 6.52 -9.12
CA LEU A 154 0.23 6.54 -10.08
C LEU A 154 -1.14 6.54 -9.39
N MET A 155 -1.32 5.73 -8.34
CA MET A 155 -2.55 5.74 -7.55
C MET A 155 -2.84 7.10 -6.93
N ARG A 156 -1.84 7.73 -6.28
CA ARG A 156 -2.00 9.06 -5.68
C ARG A 156 -2.29 10.14 -6.72
N ALA A 157 -1.63 10.06 -7.88
CA ALA A 157 -1.87 10.99 -8.98
C ALA A 157 -3.30 10.86 -9.51
N ALA A 158 -3.78 9.62 -9.71
CA ALA A 158 -5.14 9.38 -10.15
C ALA A 158 -6.18 9.85 -9.11
N GLU A 159 -5.93 9.67 -7.82
CA GLU A 159 -6.77 10.21 -6.73
C GLU A 159 -6.82 11.75 -6.74
N ALA A 160 -5.67 12.39 -6.95
CA ALA A 160 -5.59 13.85 -7.07
C ALA A 160 -6.34 14.37 -8.31
N GLU A 161 -6.24 13.66 -9.44
CA GLU A 161 -6.97 13.98 -10.68
C GLU A 161 -8.48 13.91 -10.47
N ASN A 162 -9.00 12.81 -9.92
CA ASN A 162 -10.43 12.66 -9.63
C ASN A 162 -10.93 13.75 -8.65
N ALA A 163 -10.15 14.05 -7.61
CA ALA A 163 -10.49 15.13 -6.67
C ALA A 163 -10.51 16.51 -7.35
N ALA A 164 -9.64 16.76 -8.34
CA ALA A 164 -9.63 18.00 -9.11
C ALA A 164 -10.86 18.10 -10.03
N ILE A 165 -11.25 16.98 -10.66
CA ILE A 165 -12.46 16.91 -11.49
C ILE A 165 -13.71 17.19 -10.66
N ASN A 166 -13.85 16.53 -9.50
CA ASN A 166 -14.98 16.73 -8.59
C ASN A 166 -15.10 18.20 -8.17
N ARG A 167 -13.99 18.82 -7.76
CA ARG A 167 -13.93 20.26 -7.43
C ARG A 167 -14.27 21.17 -8.62
N GLY A 168 -13.91 20.78 -9.86
CA GLY A 168 -14.25 21.52 -11.06
C GLY A 168 -15.74 21.51 -11.41
N LEU A 169 -16.44 20.43 -11.04
CA LEU A 169 -17.86 20.20 -11.31
C LEU A 169 -18.79 20.68 -10.18
N GLU A 170 -18.33 20.75 -8.94
CA GLU A 170 -19.08 21.26 -7.78
C GLU A 170 -19.82 22.59 -8.03
N PRO A 171 -19.21 23.62 -8.64
CA PRO A 171 -19.88 24.90 -8.87
C PRO A 171 -21.12 24.81 -9.76
N VAL A 172 -21.23 23.78 -10.61
CA VAL A 172 -22.41 23.57 -11.46
C VAL A 172 -23.63 23.24 -10.61
N LEU A 173 -23.43 22.58 -9.46
CA LEU A 173 -24.49 22.23 -8.53
C LEU A 173 -25.01 23.45 -7.74
N GLU A 174 -24.19 24.48 -7.58
CA GLU A 174 -24.53 25.69 -6.82
C GLU A 174 -25.36 26.69 -7.62
N VAL A 175 -25.38 26.57 -8.96
CA VAL A 175 -26.15 27.48 -9.82
C VAL A 175 -27.67 27.28 -9.61
N PRO A 176 -28.44 28.37 -9.45
CA PRO A 176 -29.91 28.31 -9.36
C PRO A 176 -30.57 27.66 -10.59
N LEU A 177 -31.67 26.94 -10.38
CA LEU A 177 -32.37 26.21 -11.45
C LEU A 177 -33.08 27.12 -12.48
N ASP A 178 -33.27 28.40 -12.18
CA ASP A 178 -33.81 29.38 -13.13
C ASP A 178 -32.76 29.83 -14.18
N ARG A 179 -31.50 29.40 -14.04
CA ARG A 179 -30.40 29.84 -14.90
C ARG A 179 -29.57 28.68 -15.43
N MET A 180 -29.36 28.66 -16.73
CA MET A 180 -28.47 27.70 -17.36
C MET A 180 -27.01 27.97 -16.95
N PRO A 181 -26.29 26.98 -16.39
CA PRO A 181 -24.88 27.15 -16.06
C PRO A 181 -24.03 27.26 -17.33
N ASN A 182 -22.97 28.07 -17.28
CA ASN A 182 -22.00 28.13 -18.36
C ASN A 182 -21.11 26.87 -18.34
N LEU A 183 -21.22 26.07 -19.41
CA LEU A 183 -20.49 24.82 -19.60
C LEU A 183 -19.22 24.97 -20.45
N ASN A 184 -18.79 26.19 -20.75
CA ASN A 184 -17.58 26.41 -21.52
C ASN A 184 -16.33 26.22 -20.64
N GLY A 185 -15.47 25.30 -21.08
CA GLY A 185 -14.12 25.11 -20.53
C GLY A 185 -13.97 23.90 -19.59
N GLY A 186 -12.82 23.23 -19.72
CA GLY A 186 -12.34 22.19 -18.82
C GLY A 186 -13.38 21.11 -18.49
N GLU A 187 -13.54 20.82 -17.20
CA GLU A 187 -14.42 19.77 -16.69
C GLU A 187 -15.91 20.04 -16.92
N ARG A 188 -16.33 21.31 -16.95
CA ARG A 188 -17.74 21.68 -17.17
C ARG A 188 -18.18 21.40 -18.61
N ALA A 189 -17.27 21.43 -19.58
CA ALA A 189 -17.59 21.05 -20.94
C ALA A 189 -17.88 19.55 -21.09
N ARG A 190 -17.33 18.71 -20.20
CA ARG A 190 -17.52 17.25 -20.25
C ARG A 190 -18.92 16.80 -19.87
N ILE A 191 -19.66 17.62 -19.13
CA ILE A 191 -21.05 17.34 -18.73
C ILE A 191 -22.08 17.93 -19.70
N GLN A 192 -21.65 18.52 -20.84
CA GLN A 192 -22.57 19.06 -21.85
C GLN A 192 -23.54 18.01 -22.35
N THR A 193 -23.05 16.78 -22.54
CA THR A 193 -23.86 15.60 -22.80
C THR A 193 -23.44 14.50 -21.82
N ALA A 194 -24.31 13.53 -21.59
CA ALA A 194 -23.91 12.34 -20.82
C ALA A 194 -22.79 11.52 -21.51
N TRP A 195 -22.57 11.74 -22.81
CA TRP A 195 -21.62 11.02 -23.64
C TRP A 195 -20.27 11.73 -23.79
N SER A 196 -20.21 13.03 -23.52
CA SER A 196 -18.97 13.81 -23.57
C SER A 196 -18.03 13.52 -22.41
N ASP A 197 -18.50 12.90 -21.32
CA ASP A 197 -17.64 12.43 -20.23
C ASP A 197 -17.07 11.03 -20.55
N PRO A 198 -15.75 10.91 -20.80
CA PRO A 198 -15.15 9.62 -21.11
C PRO A 198 -15.03 8.72 -19.88
N PHE A 199 -15.12 9.26 -18.65
CA PHE A 199 -14.83 8.55 -17.39
C PHE A 199 -13.45 7.88 -17.34
N GLY A 200 -12.49 8.41 -18.11
CA GLY A 200 -11.13 7.86 -18.18
C GLY A 200 -10.42 7.84 -16.82
N ASP A 201 -10.72 8.81 -15.96
CA ASP A 201 -10.24 8.90 -14.59
C ASP A 201 -10.74 7.72 -13.73
N VAL A 202 -12.02 7.39 -13.83
CA VAL A 202 -12.66 6.27 -13.12
C VAL A 202 -12.08 4.94 -13.62
N TYR A 203 -11.98 4.76 -14.94
CA TYR A 203 -11.36 3.57 -15.53
C TYR A 203 -9.92 3.39 -15.07
N ASN A 204 -9.11 4.46 -15.12
CA ASN A 204 -7.72 4.43 -14.69
C ASN A 204 -7.60 4.06 -13.20
N GLN A 205 -8.40 4.68 -12.33
CA GLN A 205 -8.40 4.35 -10.90
C GLN A 205 -8.83 2.90 -10.62
N THR A 206 -9.85 2.37 -11.32
CA THR A 206 -10.25 0.97 -11.16
C THR A 206 -9.17 0.00 -11.62
N TRP A 207 -8.45 0.33 -12.70
CA TRP A 207 -7.32 -0.46 -13.18
C TRP A 207 -6.17 -0.47 -12.17
N LEU A 208 -5.80 0.69 -11.63
CA LEU A 208 -4.77 0.82 -10.59
C LEU A 208 -5.15 0.09 -9.29
N LEU A 209 -6.45 0.05 -8.94
CA LEU A 209 -6.94 -0.74 -7.82
C LEU A 209 -6.79 -2.24 -8.07
N GLY A 210 -7.03 -2.70 -9.30
CA GLY A 210 -6.76 -4.08 -9.74
C GLY A 210 -5.27 -4.43 -9.65
N ASP A 211 -4.39 -3.54 -10.09
CA ASP A 211 -2.95 -3.72 -9.95
C ASP A 211 -2.52 -3.83 -8.48
N LEU A 212 -3.06 -2.96 -7.61
CA LEU A 212 -2.80 -3.03 -6.17
C LEU A 212 -3.26 -4.36 -5.58
N GLN A 213 -4.44 -4.85 -5.97
CA GLN A 213 -4.95 -6.14 -5.53
C GLN A 213 -4.06 -7.29 -6.00
N ASN A 214 -3.58 -7.27 -7.26
CA ASN A 214 -2.66 -8.28 -7.77
C ASN A 214 -1.32 -8.24 -7.03
N MET A 215 -0.77 -7.04 -6.77
CA MET A 215 0.44 -6.90 -5.97
C MET A 215 0.25 -7.45 -4.55
N HIS A 216 -0.84 -7.08 -3.88
CA HIS A 216 -1.20 -7.59 -2.56
C HIS A 216 -1.32 -9.11 -2.59
N ALA A 217 -2.06 -9.69 -3.54
CA ALA A 217 -2.25 -11.12 -3.64
C ALA A 217 -0.93 -11.87 -3.84
N ARG A 218 -0.05 -11.41 -4.74
CA ARG A 218 1.25 -12.06 -4.97
C ARG A 218 2.19 -11.93 -3.77
N MET A 219 2.21 -10.79 -3.10
CA MET A 219 2.97 -10.63 -1.86
C MET A 219 2.39 -11.50 -0.74
N MET A 220 1.06 -11.61 -0.64
CA MET A 220 0.38 -12.45 0.33
C MET A 220 0.52 -13.95 0.04
N MET A 221 0.71 -14.36 -1.21
CA MET A 221 1.07 -15.74 -1.58
C MET A 221 2.54 -16.06 -1.29
N ALA A 222 3.43 -15.08 -1.42
CA ALA A 222 4.82 -15.19 -0.96
C ALA A 222 4.92 -15.16 0.59
N TYR A 223 3.93 -14.57 1.27
CA TYR A 223 3.87 -14.42 2.72
C TYR A 223 3.88 -15.73 3.53
N PRO A 224 3.15 -16.81 3.16
CA PRO A 224 3.25 -18.12 3.80
C PRO A 224 4.56 -18.87 3.47
N GLN A 225 5.33 -18.45 2.46
CA GLN A 225 6.64 -19.03 2.12
C GLN A 225 7.80 -18.42 2.94
N ARG A 226 7.55 -18.03 4.19
CA ARG A 226 8.61 -17.79 5.19
C ARG A 226 9.33 -19.10 5.53
N VAL A 227 10.03 -19.69 4.57
CA VAL A 227 11.17 -20.56 4.85
C VAL A 227 12.11 -19.70 5.70
N GLY A 228 12.54 -20.22 6.85
CA GLY A 228 13.25 -19.48 7.90
C GLY A 228 14.62 -18.90 7.54
N ALA A 229 14.87 -18.58 6.27
CA ALA A 229 15.97 -17.77 5.78
C ALA A 229 15.83 -17.54 4.25
N PRO A 230 15.13 -16.48 3.78
CA PRO A 230 15.05 -16.15 2.35
C PRO A 230 16.44 -15.75 1.78
N TRP A 231 17.36 -15.29 2.63
CA TRP A 231 18.76 -15.10 2.28
C TRP A 231 19.50 -16.42 2.01
N LEU A 232 19.06 -17.54 2.59
CA LEU A 232 19.65 -18.87 2.34
C LEU A 232 19.29 -19.34 0.93
N MET A 233 18.06 -19.13 0.47
CA MET A 233 17.68 -19.33 -0.93
C MET A 233 18.47 -18.43 -1.87
N ARG A 234 18.81 -17.21 -1.45
CA ARG A 234 19.64 -16.26 -2.22
C ARG A 234 21.14 -16.59 -2.20
N LEU A 235 21.60 -17.34 -1.20
CA LEU A 235 22.98 -17.86 -1.06
C LEU A 235 23.15 -19.27 -1.67
N LEU A 236 22.07 -20.04 -1.75
CA LEU A 236 22.02 -21.39 -2.34
C LEU A 236 21.52 -21.38 -3.78
N GLY A 237 20.76 -20.36 -4.18
CA GLY A 237 20.34 -20.11 -5.54
C GLY A 237 21.46 -19.41 -6.28
N ASP A 238 21.94 -20.04 -7.34
CA ASP A 238 22.97 -19.51 -8.21
C ASP A 238 22.50 -18.16 -8.79
N GLU A 239 23.36 -17.13 -8.76
CA GLU A 239 23.16 -15.89 -9.52
C GLU A 239 23.38 -16.09 -11.03
N THR A 240 23.29 -17.33 -11.53
CA THR A 240 23.37 -17.68 -12.95
C THR A 240 22.05 -18.25 -13.45
N GLU A 241 21.01 -17.43 -13.44
CA GLU A 241 19.90 -17.59 -14.39
C GLU A 241 19.37 -16.21 -14.82
N GLU A 242 20.31 -15.29 -15.10
CA GLU A 242 20.10 -14.39 -16.22
C GLU A 242 20.55 -15.13 -17.50
N GLN A 243 19.59 -15.30 -18.42
CA GLN A 243 19.70 -15.58 -19.86
C GLN A 243 19.07 -16.89 -20.36
N HIS A 244 18.07 -16.67 -21.20
CA HIS A 244 17.51 -17.54 -22.24
C HIS A 244 16.47 -18.59 -21.84
N HIS A 245 15.20 -18.15 -21.89
CA HIS A 245 14.38 -18.52 -23.04
C HIS A 245 13.51 -17.34 -23.48
N ASP A 246 13.93 -16.71 -24.58
CA ASP A 246 13.05 -16.01 -25.50
C ASP A 246 12.04 -16.99 -26.11
N VAL A 247 10.98 -16.41 -26.68
CA VAL A 247 10.19 -16.87 -27.85
C VAL A 247 8.74 -17.31 -27.55
N TRP A 248 7.84 -16.35 -27.87
CA TRP A 248 6.37 -16.32 -27.99
C TRP A 248 5.53 -15.90 -26.77
#